data_AF-A0A9X2UGP5-F1
#
_entry.id   AF-A0A9X2UGP5-F1
#
_cell.length_a   1.000
_cell.length_b   1.000
_cell.length_c   1.000
_cell.angle_alpha   90.00
_cell.angle_beta   90.00
_cell.angle_gamma   90.00
#
_symmetry.space_group_name_H-M   'P 1'
#
loop_
_entity.id
_entity.type
_entity.pdbx_description
1 polymer ?
#
loop_
_entity_poly.entity_id
_entity_poly.type
_entity_poly.pdbx_seq_one_letter_code
_entity_poly.pdbx_strand_id
1 'polypeptide(L)'
;MQQTLLALLALLVSMFLSFGQMQSSLRFQDQSVRGEIEQMALGVGMQTIEVVRARAFDSAVIGTGEDVVLDPSSFSDIPTGLSKDCRLHPSQDNGTVQDCQAIGEFNETTGTVPFPLADDSLKFEVEVKVQYVCADLQPCSGPTGRKKVSVFVQDVAPSGQSAALPEPIRYSEVLAYP
;
A
#
# COMPACT_ATOMS: atom_id res chain seq x y z
N MET A 1 64.26 0.59 15.67
CA MET A 1 63.25 -0.11 14.86
C MET A 1 61.87 -0.24 15.53
N GLN A 2 61.69 0.21 16.78
CA GLN A 2 60.39 0.14 17.48
C GLN A 2 59.40 1.23 17.00
N GLN A 3 59.91 2.38 16.56
CA GLN A 3 59.11 3.49 16.02
C GLN A 3 58.46 3.17 14.66
N THR A 4 59.12 2.39 13.79
CA THR A 4 58.53 1.97 12.50
C THR A 4 57.41 0.95 12.69
N LEU A 5 57.52 0.07 13.69
CA LEU A 5 56.48 -0.90 14.07
C LEU A 5 55.23 -0.23 14.65
N LEU A 6 55.41 0.76 15.54
CA LEU A 6 54.31 1.56 16.08
C LEU A 6 53.60 2.38 15.00
N ALA A 7 54.35 2.96 14.06
CA ALA A 7 53.77 3.70 12.93
C ALA A 7 52.93 2.78 12.02
N LEU A 8 53.40 1.55 11.77
CA LEU A 8 52.69 0.56 10.94
C LEU A 8 51.40 0.06 11.63
N LEU A 9 51.45 -0.11 12.96
CA LEU A 9 50.30 -0.51 13.76
C LEU A 9 49.25 0.62 13.85
N ALA A 10 49.68 1.87 14.01
CA ALA A 10 48.80 3.03 13.94
C ALA A 10 48.13 3.18 12.57
N LEU A 11 48.86 2.92 11.48
CA LEU A 11 48.32 2.93 10.12
C LEU A 11 47.25 1.84 9.93
N LEU A 12 47.51 0.61 10.39
CA LEU A 12 46.54 -0.48 10.33
C LEU A 12 45.25 -0.16 11.11
N VAL A 13 45.36 0.35 12.33
CA VAL A 13 44.19 0.74 13.15
C VAL A 13 43.40 1.85 12.47
N SER A 14 44.07 2.85 11.89
CA SER A 14 43.40 3.94 11.15
C SER A 14 42.65 3.43 9.92
N MET A 15 43.21 2.45 9.22
CA MET A 15 42.61 1.85 8.03
C MET A 15 41.36 1.03 8.40
N PHE A 16 41.44 0.20 9.45
CA PHE A 16 40.27 -0.54 9.96
C PHE A 16 39.14 0.37 10.42
N LEU A 17 39.45 1.46 11.12
CA LEU A 17 38.45 2.45 11.54
C LEU A 17 37.80 3.15 10.33
N SER A 18 38.59 3.52 9.33
CA SER A 18 38.10 4.15 8.10
C SER A 18 37.18 3.22 7.30
N PHE A 19 37.55 1.94 7.19
CA PHE A 19 36.69 0.92 6.57
C PHE A 19 35.39 0.70 7.34
N GLY A 20 35.45 0.67 8.67
CA GLY A 20 34.26 0.57 9.52
C GLY A 20 33.31 1.76 9.35
N GLN A 21 33.85 2.98 9.31
CA GLN A 21 33.07 4.20 9.06
C GLN A 21 32.44 4.21 7.66
N MET A 22 33.20 3.79 6.63
CA MET A 22 32.69 3.71 5.26
C MET A 22 31.55 2.69 5.14
N GLN A 23 31.69 1.50 5.71
CA GLN A 23 30.61 0.51 5.73
C GLN A 23 29.39 1.01 6.51
N SER A 24 29.59 1.71 7.63
CA SER A 24 28.50 2.31 8.39
C SER A 24 27.74 3.35 7.57
N SER A 25 28.46 4.19 6.82
CA SER A 25 27.84 5.23 5.98
C SER A 25 26.96 4.65 4.87
N LEU A 26 27.38 3.54 4.25
CA LEU A 26 26.61 2.83 3.23
C LEU A 26 25.32 2.24 3.81
N ARG A 27 25.37 1.66 5.02
CA ARG A 27 24.18 1.15 5.71
C ARG A 27 23.18 2.25 6.05
N PHE A 28 23.66 3.44 6.43
CA PHE A 28 22.77 4.58 6.71
C PHE A 28 22.09 5.12 5.45
N GLN A 29 22.79 5.13 4.32
CA GLN A 29 22.20 5.54 3.04
C GLN A 29 21.09 4.58 2.61
N ASP A 30 21.34 3.27 2.68
CA ASP A 30 20.36 2.24 2.35
C ASP A 30 19.09 2.33 3.23
N GLN A 31 19.28 2.54 4.54
CA GLN A 31 18.17 2.76 5.47
C GLN A 31 17.38 4.04 5.18
N SER A 32 18.05 5.13 4.78
CA SER A 32 17.39 6.39 4.45
C SER A 32 16.52 6.25 3.21
N VAL A 33 17.06 5.68 2.13
CA VAL A 33 16.33 5.45 0.87
C VAL A 33 15.13 4.55 1.12
N ARG A 34 15.30 3.50 1.93
CA ARG A 34 14.18 2.64 2.30
C ARG A 34 13.10 3.41 3.08
N GLY A 35 13.48 4.26 4.03
CA GLY A 35 12.52 5.10 4.76
C GLY A 35 11.73 6.03 3.83
N GLU A 36 12.36 6.58 2.80
CA GLU A 36 11.68 7.39 1.78
C GLU A 36 10.67 6.56 0.96
N ILE A 37 11.06 5.35 0.52
CA ILE A 37 10.17 4.45 -0.22
C ILE A 37 8.98 4.00 0.65
N GLU A 38 9.21 3.71 1.93
CA GLU A 38 8.14 3.39 2.89
C GLU A 38 7.13 4.54 3.02
N GLN A 39 7.60 5.78 3.08
CA GLN A 39 6.74 6.96 3.11
C GLN A 39 5.95 7.17 1.81
N MET A 40 6.58 6.95 0.65
CA MET A 40 5.90 7.01 -0.64
C MET A 40 4.82 5.93 -0.74
N ALA A 41 5.12 4.70 -0.35
CA ALA A 41 4.17 3.59 -0.31
C ALA A 41 2.98 3.87 0.61
N LEU A 42 3.23 4.47 1.80
CA LEU A 42 2.17 4.94 2.69
C LEU A 42 1.28 5.99 2.02
N GLY A 43 1.87 6.96 1.30
CA GLY A 43 1.13 7.97 0.55
C GLY A 43 0.21 7.36 -0.52
N VAL A 44 0.71 6.39 -1.29
CA VAL A 44 -0.09 5.63 -2.27
C VAL A 44 -1.22 4.87 -1.59
N GLY A 45 -0.94 4.23 -0.45
CA GLY A 45 -1.95 3.52 0.33
C GLY A 45 -3.08 4.43 0.81
N MET A 46 -2.75 5.60 1.33
CA MET A 46 -3.72 6.62 1.76
C MET A 46 -4.56 7.12 0.57
N GLN A 47 -3.92 7.47 -0.54
CA GLN A 47 -4.63 7.91 -1.75
C GLN A 47 -5.60 6.84 -2.25
N THR A 48 -5.19 5.57 -2.22
CA THR A 48 -6.04 4.44 -2.64
C THR A 48 -7.27 4.32 -1.74
N ILE A 49 -7.11 4.45 -0.41
CA ILE A 49 -8.26 4.42 0.51
C ILE A 49 -9.23 5.58 0.25
N GLU A 50 -8.75 6.78 -0.05
CA GLU A 50 -9.65 7.90 -0.40
C GLU A 50 -10.45 7.62 -1.68
N VAL A 51 -9.86 6.93 -2.67
CA VAL A 51 -10.61 6.49 -3.86
C VAL A 51 -11.70 5.49 -3.49
N VAL A 52 -11.40 4.52 -2.62
CA VAL A 52 -12.39 3.55 -2.13
C VAL A 52 -13.49 4.23 -1.32
N ARG A 53 -13.14 5.18 -0.45
CA ARG A 53 -14.08 5.95 0.37
C ARG A 53 -15.03 6.79 -0.48
N ALA A 54 -14.58 7.28 -1.62
CA ALA A 54 -15.41 8.05 -2.55
C ALA A 54 -16.46 7.20 -3.30
N ARG A 55 -16.51 5.88 -3.10
CA ARG A 55 -17.50 4.98 -3.71
C ARG A 55 -18.66 4.68 -2.76
N ALA A 56 -19.77 4.20 -3.34
CA ALA A 56 -20.93 3.83 -2.56
C ALA A 56 -20.59 2.71 -1.57
N PHE A 57 -21.20 2.71 -0.38
CA PHE A 57 -20.91 1.70 0.62
C PHE A 57 -21.21 0.29 0.12
N ASP A 58 -22.34 0.13 -0.56
CA ASP A 58 -22.79 -1.12 -1.17
C ASP A 58 -23.52 -0.83 -2.49
N SER A 59 -23.57 -1.83 -3.38
CA SER A 59 -24.32 -1.71 -4.64
C SER A 59 -25.82 -1.48 -4.39
N ALA A 60 -26.36 -1.98 -3.28
CA ALA A 60 -27.75 -1.74 -2.86
C ALA A 60 -28.05 -0.26 -2.57
N VAL A 61 -27.04 0.53 -2.20
CA VAL A 61 -27.17 1.97 -1.90
C VAL A 61 -27.12 2.81 -3.20
N ILE A 62 -26.68 2.24 -4.31
CA ILE A 62 -26.56 2.97 -5.57
C ILE A 62 -27.97 3.28 -6.09
N GLY A 63 -28.30 4.56 -6.19
CA GLY A 63 -29.60 5.02 -6.68
C GLY A 63 -30.70 5.08 -5.63
N THR A 64 -30.42 4.75 -4.36
CA THR A 64 -31.29 5.13 -3.25
C THR A 64 -31.07 6.62 -2.92
N GLY A 65 -32.14 7.37 -2.67
CA GLY A 65 -32.02 8.79 -2.28
C GLY A 65 -31.23 8.94 -0.97
N GLU A 66 -30.57 10.10 -0.79
CA GLU A 66 -29.69 10.38 0.36
C GLU A 66 -30.39 10.23 1.73
N ASP A 67 -31.73 10.30 1.77
CA ASP A 67 -32.55 10.16 2.98
C ASP A 67 -32.89 8.70 3.36
N VAL A 68 -32.50 7.72 2.53
CA VAL A 68 -32.85 6.30 2.74
C VAL A 68 -31.68 5.56 3.38
N VAL A 69 -31.82 5.23 4.66
CA VAL A 69 -30.89 4.35 5.39
C VAL A 69 -31.34 2.90 5.20
N LEU A 70 -30.53 2.12 4.51
CA LEU A 70 -30.76 0.69 4.31
C LEU A 70 -30.31 -0.14 5.51
N ASP A 71 -31.08 -1.18 5.83
CA ASP A 71 -30.69 -2.15 6.85
C ASP A 71 -29.48 -2.96 6.35
N PRO A 72 -28.45 -3.20 7.19
CA PRO A 72 -27.28 -3.99 6.79
C PRO A 72 -27.58 -5.37 6.20
N SER A 73 -28.71 -5.98 6.57
CA SER A 73 -29.18 -7.24 5.98
C SER A 73 -29.55 -7.18 4.50
N SER A 74 -29.73 -5.97 3.96
CA SER A 74 -30.01 -5.72 2.53
C SER A 74 -28.75 -5.53 1.68
N PHE A 75 -27.58 -5.44 2.31
CA PHE A 75 -26.31 -5.30 1.59
C PHE A 75 -25.90 -6.59 0.91
N SER A 76 -25.25 -6.43 -0.25
CA SER A 76 -24.74 -7.55 -1.03
C SER A 76 -23.54 -8.20 -0.35
N ASP A 77 -23.33 -9.48 -0.61
CA ASP A 77 -22.09 -10.14 -0.25
C ASP A 77 -20.91 -9.49 -0.98
N ILE A 78 -19.74 -9.48 -0.33
CA ILE A 78 -18.52 -8.99 -0.98
C ILE A 78 -18.15 -9.99 -2.07
N PRO A 79 -18.09 -9.57 -3.35
CA PRO A 79 -17.72 -10.46 -4.43
C PRO A 79 -16.28 -10.93 -4.27
N THR A 80 -16.05 -12.20 -4.62
CA THR A 80 -14.71 -12.81 -4.66
C THR A 80 -14.35 -13.10 -6.12
N GLY A 81 -13.09 -12.88 -6.50
CA GLY A 81 -12.63 -13.13 -7.88
C GLY A 81 -12.96 -12.05 -8.91
N LEU A 82 -13.50 -10.89 -8.53
CA LEU A 82 -13.68 -9.73 -9.43
C LEU A 82 -12.39 -8.93 -9.70
N SER A 83 -11.22 -9.46 -9.30
CA SER A 83 -9.93 -8.74 -9.35
C SER A 83 -9.52 -8.18 -10.72
N LYS A 84 -10.25 -8.52 -11.79
CA LYS A 84 -10.00 -8.09 -13.18
C LYS A 84 -11.08 -7.23 -13.81
N ASP A 85 -12.24 -7.09 -13.16
CA ASP A 85 -13.41 -6.43 -13.77
C ASP A 85 -13.57 -4.97 -13.34
N CYS A 86 -12.89 -4.58 -12.25
CA CYS A 86 -12.86 -3.21 -11.75
C CYS A 86 -11.45 -2.59 -11.76
N ARG A 87 -11.36 -1.29 -12.10
CA ARG A 87 -10.14 -0.49 -11.97
C ARG A 87 -9.95 0.14 -10.59
N LEU A 88 -8.72 0.07 -10.08
CA LEU A 88 -8.32 0.65 -8.80
C LEU A 88 -8.39 2.18 -8.77
N HIS A 89 -7.92 2.84 -9.84
CA HIS A 89 -7.96 4.30 -10.00
C HIS A 89 -8.73 4.67 -11.27
N PRO A 90 -9.58 5.72 -11.22
CA PRO A 90 -10.26 6.21 -12.41
C PRO A 90 -9.23 6.73 -13.42
N SER A 91 -9.38 6.36 -14.69
CA SER A 91 -8.53 6.82 -15.79
C SER A 91 -9.42 7.18 -16.98
N GLN A 92 -8.99 8.17 -17.78
CA GLN A 92 -9.75 8.67 -18.93
C GLN A 92 -9.87 7.68 -20.11
N ASP A 93 -9.25 6.50 -20.03
CA ASP A 93 -9.27 5.53 -21.12
C ASP A 93 -10.58 4.73 -21.23
N ASN A 94 -11.10 4.66 -22.46
CA ASN A 94 -12.24 3.83 -22.94
C ASN A 94 -11.90 2.32 -22.97
N GLY A 95 -11.39 1.77 -21.87
CA GLY A 95 -11.16 0.34 -21.73
C GLY A 95 -12.45 -0.45 -21.48
N THR A 96 -12.38 -1.78 -21.66
CA THR A 96 -13.45 -2.72 -21.29
C THR A 96 -13.61 -2.91 -19.77
N VAL A 97 -12.73 -2.32 -18.96
CA VAL A 97 -12.73 -2.44 -17.50
C VAL A 97 -13.47 -1.24 -16.91
N GLN A 98 -14.51 -1.50 -16.13
CA GLN A 98 -15.33 -0.46 -15.52
C GLN A 98 -14.70 0.05 -14.22
N ASP A 99 -15.08 1.26 -13.79
CA ASP A 99 -14.71 1.75 -12.47
C ASP A 99 -15.57 1.06 -11.40
N CYS A 100 -14.96 0.70 -10.26
CA CYS A 100 -15.72 0.20 -9.11
C CYS A 100 -16.74 1.25 -8.67
N GLN A 101 -17.97 0.82 -8.48
CA GLN A 101 -19.07 1.67 -8.01
C GLN A 101 -19.32 1.54 -6.52
N ALA A 102 -19.05 0.35 -5.95
CA ALA A 102 -19.21 0.05 -4.54
C ALA A 102 -17.90 -0.39 -3.87
N ILE A 103 -17.77 -0.14 -2.56
CA ILE A 103 -16.58 -0.52 -1.77
C ILE A 103 -16.27 -2.02 -1.89
N GLY A 104 -17.30 -2.88 -1.91
CA GLY A 104 -17.12 -4.33 -2.00
C GLY A 104 -16.43 -4.81 -3.28
N GLU A 105 -16.56 -4.06 -4.37
CA GLU A 105 -16.00 -4.44 -5.69
C GLU A 105 -14.48 -4.32 -5.74
N PHE A 106 -13.88 -3.53 -4.85
CA PHE A 106 -12.41 -3.42 -4.74
C PHE A 106 -11.76 -4.64 -4.10
N ASN A 107 -12.55 -5.58 -3.58
CA ASN A 107 -11.98 -6.76 -2.94
C ASN A 107 -11.13 -7.57 -3.93
N GLU A 108 -9.91 -7.91 -3.51
CA GLU A 108 -8.90 -8.62 -4.28
C GLU A 108 -8.43 -7.88 -5.55
N THR A 109 -8.79 -6.61 -5.73
CA THR A 109 -8.33 -5.82 -6.88
C THR A 109 -6.85 -5.52 -6.75
N THR A 110 -6.11 -5.73 -7.84
CA THR A 110 -4.69 -5.37 -7.94
C THR A 110 -4.44 -4.34 -9.03
N GLY A 111 -3.44 -3.50 -8.85
CA GLY A 111 -3.08 -2.49 -9.85
C GLY A 111 -1.69 -1.92 -9.61
N THR A 112 -1.11 -1.35 -10.67
CA THR A 112 0.16 -0.62 -10.57
C THR A 112 -0.12 0.87 -10.53
N VAL A 113 0.36 1.55 -9.49
CA VAL A 113 0.18 2.98 -9.27
C VAL A 113 1.53 3.67 -9.38
N PRO A 114 1.72 4.62 -10.32
CA PRO A 114 2.92 5.42 -10.39
C PRO A 114 2.89 6.52 -9.32
N PHE A 115 3.95 6.60 -8.52
CA PHE A 115 4.24 7.73 -7.64
C PHE A 115 5.19 8.70 -8.36
N PRO A 116 4.76 9.95 -8.62
CA PRO A 116 5.58 10.90 -9.36
C PRO A 116 6.77 11.38 -8.52
N LEU A 117 7.97 11.32 -9.11
CA LEU A 117 9.19 11.96 -8.62
C LEU A 117 9.55 13.11 -9.56
N ALA A 118 10.60 13.87 -9.22
CA ALA A 118 11.01 15.05 -9.98
C ALA A 118 11.38 14.72 -11.44
N ASP A 119 12.09 13.61 -11.66
CA ASP A 119 12.64 13.23 -12.97
C ASP A 119 12.09 11.90 -13.51
N ASP A 120 11.38 11.12 -12.69
CA ASP A 120 10.83 9.81 -13.05
C ASP A 120 9.60 9.47 -12.19
N SER A 121 9.10 8.24 -12.25
CA SER A 121 8.05 7.72 -11.38
C SER A 121 8.47 6.38 -10.77
N LEU A 122 8.30 6.25 -9.46
CA LEU A 122 8.43 4.97 -8.78
C LEU A 122 7.08 4.25 -8.84
N LYS A 123 7.07 3.00 -9.31
CA LYS A 123 5.82 2.23 -9.43
C LYS A 123 5.61 1.37 -8.20
N PHE A 124 4.38 1.34 -7.73
CA PHE A 124 3.94 0.49 -6.65
C PHE A 124 2.86 -0.47 -7.14
N GLU A 125 2.97 -1.73 -6.76
CA GLU A 125 1.90 -2.71 -6.86
C GLU A 125 1.01 -2.57 -5.64
N VAL A 126 -0.29 -2.42 -5.88
CA VAL A 126 -1.30 -2.21 -4.86
C VAL A 126 -2.32 -3.33 -4.92
N GLU A 127 -2.62 -3.93 -3.77
CA GLU A 127 -3.67 -4.93 -3.59
C GLU A 127 -4.66 -4.43 -2.54
N VAL A 128 -5.96 -4.52 -2.81
CA VAL A 128 -7.01 -4.12 -1.87
C VAL A 128 -7.78 -5.34 -1.39
N LYS A 129 -8.02 -5.42 -0.09
CA LYS A 129 -8.88 -6.42 0.55
C LYS A 129 -9.99 -5.73 1.30
N VAL A 130 -11.21 -6.21 1.11
CA VAL A 130 -12.40 -5.68 1.77
C VAL A 130 -13.05 -6.81 2.52
N GLN A 131 -13.41 -6.55 3.78
CA GLN A 131 -14.11 -7.51 4.62
C GLN A 131 -15.16 -6.81 5.46
N TYR A 132 -16.30 -7.46 5.69
CA TYR A 132 -17.25 -7.01 6.69
C TYR A 132 -16.66 -7.16 8.09
N VAL A 133 -16.94 -6.19 8.97
CA VAL A 133 -16.51 -6.24 10.37
C VAL A 133 -17.68 -6.06 11.32
N CYS A 134 -17.65 -6.78 12.44
CA CYS A 134 -18.65 -6.65 13.49
C CYS A 134 -18.31 -5.44 14.41
N ALA A 135 -19.12 -5.21 15.46
CA ALA A 135 -18.94 -4.06 16.37
C ALA A 135 -17.62 -4.08 17.17
N ASP A 136 -17.02 -5.26 17.32
CA ASP A 136 -15.71 -5.49 17.94
C ASP A 136 -14.53 -5.33 16.96
N LEU A 137 -14.81 -4.88 15.74
CA LEU A 137 -13.86 -4.71 14.64
C LEU A 137 -13.22 -6.02 14.15
N GLN A 138 -13.78 -7.17 14.54
CA GLN A 138 -13.36 -8.48 14.02
C GLN A 138 -14.10 -8.81 12.72
N PRO A 139 -13.54 -9.71 11.87
CA PRO A 139 -14.21 -10.16 10.66
C PRO A 139 -15.59 -10.74 10.97
N CYS A 140 -16.60 -10.30 10.21
CA CYS A 140 -17.97 -10.80 10.29
C CYS A 140 -18.24 -11.76 9.13
N SER A 141 -19.03 -12.81 9.35
CA SER A 141 -19.38 -13.79 8.32
C SER A 141 -20.49 -13.31 7.37
N GLY A 142 -21.13 -12.19 7.67
CA GLY A 142 -22.23 -11.64 6.86
C GLY A 142 -22.16 -10.12 6.75
N PRO A 143 -23.07 -9.54 5.94
CA PRO A 143 -23.08 -8.10 5.71
C PRO A 143 -23.35 -7.30 6.98
N THR A 144 -22.57 -6.23 7.17
CA THR A 144 -22.71 -5.30 8.28
C THR A 144 -22.59 -3.87 7.77
N GLY A 145 -23.03 -2.90 8.58
CA GLY A 145 -22.80 -1.47 8.32
C GLY A 145 -21.34 -1.02 8.47
N ARG A 146 -20.37 -1.95 8.52
CA ARG A 146 -18.94 -1.64 8.63
C ARG A 146 -18.11 -2.55 7.73
N LYS A 147 -17.29 -1.95 6.88
CA LYS A 147 -16.34 -2.65 6.02
C LYS A 147 -14.92 -2.21 6.39
N LYS A 148 -14.03 -3.16 6.64
CA LYS A 148 -12.59 -2.89 6.76
C LYS A 148 -11.97 -3.01 5.37
N VAL A 149 -11.32 -1.93 4.94
CA VAL A 149 -10.53 -1.87 3.72
C VAL A 149 -9.06 -1.95 4.13
N SER A 150 -8.33 -2.91 3.59
CA SER A 150 -6.88 -3.07 3.79
C SER A 150 -6.19 -2.97 2.44
N VAL A 151 -5.30 -1.99 2.31
CA VAL A 151 -4.49 -1.75 1.13
C VAL A 151 -3.06 -2.22 1.43
N PHE A 152 -2.54 -3.06 0.56
CA PHE A 152 -1.17 -3.57 0.61
C PHE A 152 -0.41 -2.94 -0.55
N VAL A 153 0.72 -2.28 -0.24
CA VAL A 153 1.52 -1.54 -1.22
C VAL A 153 2.94 -2.08 -1.22
N GLN A 154 3.40 -2.54 -2.38
CA GLN A 154 4.74 -3.08 -2.59
C GLN A 154 5.43 -2.31 -3.71
N ASP A 155 6.71 -2.00 -3.57
CA ASP A 155 7.46 -1.37 -4.67
C ASP A 155 7.72 -2.39 -5.80
N VAL A 156 7.57 -1.95 -7.04
CA VAL A 156 7.84 -2.78 -8.22
C VAL A 156 9.35 -2.84 -8.42
N ALA A 157 9.92 -4.01 -8.17
CA ALA A 157 11.34 -4.23 -8.34
C ALA A 157 11.77 -4.03 -9.81
N PRO A 158 12.89 -3.34 -10.08
CA PRO A 158 13.52 -3.34 -11.39
C PRO A 158 13.84 -4.79 -11.83
N SER A 159 13.77 -5.07 -13.12
CA SER A 159 13.99 -6.42 -13.66
C SER A 159 15.29 -7.05 -13.13
N GLY A 160 15.16 -8.18 -12.42
CA GLY A 160 16.30 -8.93 -11.88
C GLY A 160 16.82 -8.45 -10.51
N GLN A 161 16.14 -7.50 -9.86
CA GLN A 161 16.43 -7.08 -8.50
C GLN A 161 15.30 -7.50 -7.55
N SER A 162 15.61 -7.56 -6.26
CA SER A 162 14.59 -7.67 -5.22
C SER A 162 13.95 -6.32 -4.98
N ALA A 163 12.70 -6.32 -4.52
CA ALA A 163 12.04 -5.11 -4.06
C ALA A 163 12.82 -4.45 -2.91
N ALA A 164 12.82 -3.12 -2.87
CA ALA A 164 13.48 -2.34 -1.83
C ALA A 164 12.78 -2.51 -0.47
N LEU A 165 11.46 -2.67 -0.47
CA LEU A 165 10.69 -3.02 0.71
C LEU A 165 10.70 -4.54 0.90
N PRO A 166 11.08 -5.04 2.09
CA PRO A 166 11.10 -6.48 2.35
C PRO A 166 9.71 -7.08 2.47
N GLU A 167 8.71 -6.27 2.84
CA GLU A 167 7.32 -6.68 2.98
C GLU A 167 6.40 -5.54 2.51
N PRO A 168 5.19 -5.85 2.01
CA PRO A 168 4.22 -4.85 1.60
C PRO A 168 3.79 -3.99 2.78
N ILE A 169 3.73 -2.68 2.57
CA ILE A 169 3.17 -1.75 3.53
C ILE A 169 1.66 -1.94 3.57
N ARG A 170 1.13 -2.23 4.77
CA ARG A 170 -0.30 -2.39 5.01
C ARG A 170 -0.88 -1.13 5.61
N TYR A 171 -1.78 -0.49 4.88
CA TYR A 171 -2.65 0.58 5.38
C TYR A 171 -4.08 0.05 5.48
N SER A 172 -4.77 0.29 6.59
CA SER A 172 -6.15 -0.23 6.74
C SER A 172 -7.05 0.74 7.49
N GLU A 173 -8.28 0.85 7.04
CA GLU A 173 -9.31 1.70 7.63
C GLU A 173 -10.64 0.95 7.71
N VAL A 174 -11.46 1.29 8.71
CA VAL A 174 -12.84 0.79 8.82
C VAL A 174 -13.79 1.91 8.39
N LEU A 175 -14.51 1.66 7.31
CA LEU A 175 -15.54 2.54 6.78
C LEU A 175 -16.90 2.09 7.31
N ALA A 176 -17.67 3.04 7.84
CA ALA A 176 -19.00 2.79 8.38
C ALA A 176 -20.07 3.42 7.48
N TYR A 177 -21.18 2.72 7.32
CA TYR A 177 -22.40 3.27 6.74
C TYR A 177 -23.15 4.07 7.82
N PRO A 178 -23.60 5.31 7.52
CA PRO A 178 -24.29 6.18 8.47
C PRO A 178 -25.65 5.66 8.94
#